data_AF-A0A965GH75-F1
#
_entry.id   AF-A0A965GH75-F1
#
_cell.length_a   1.000
_cell.length_b   1.000
_cell.length_c   1.000
_cell.angle_alpha   90.00
_cell.angle_beta   90.00
_cell.angle_gamma   90.00
#
_symmetry.space_group_name_H-M   'P 1'
#
loop_
_entity.id
_entity.type
_entity.pdbx_description
1 polymer ?
#
loop_
_entity_poly.entity_id
_entity_poly.type
_entity_poly.pdbx_seq_one_letter_code
_entity_poly.pdbx_strand_id
1 'polypeptide(L)'
;MLQTHQLNVNGQVVTFKSGSNITVLQTIRSHLGLTATRYGCNQEQCGACHVLIDGKSKPTCQLPVDALDGCSVVTLESAQNPVLPSTPFLKELQSAFIDEQAAQCGYCTS
;
A
#
# COMPACT_ATOMS: atom_id res chain seq x y z
N MET A 1 -8.62 15.31 18.23
CA MET A 1 -7.48 14.78 19.02
C MET A 1 -6.68 13.83 18.14
N LEU A 2 -5.37 13.72 18.32
CA LEU A 2 -4.55 12.75 17.59
C LEU A 2 -4.60 11.39 18.29
N GLN A 3 -4.75 10.31 17.53
CA GLN A 3 -4.66 8.92 17.97
C GLN A 3 -3.30 8.34 17.57
N THR A 4 -2.84 7.31 18.29
CA THR A 4 -1.60 6.60 17.98
C THR A 4 -1.96 5.28 17.35
N HIS A 5 -1.40 5.00 16.18
CA HIS A 5 -1.63 3.77 15.42
C HIS A 5 -0.35 2.93 15.40
N GLN A 6 -0.53 1.61 15.40
CA GLN A 6 0.58 0.66 15.26
C GLN A 6 0.17 -0.49 14.35
N LEU A 7 1.00 -0.76 13.35
CA LEU A 7 0.76 -1.77 12.33
C LEU A 7 2.09 -2.30 11.76
N ASN A 8 2.04 -3.43 11.07
CA ASN A 8 3.17 -3.92 10.28
C ASN A 8 3.00 -3.45 8.83
N VAL A 9 4.00 -2.76 8.28
CA VAL A 9 4.02 -2.32 6.88
C VAL A 9 5.27 -2.87 6.21
N ASN A 10 5.10 -3.64 5.14
CA ASN A 10 6.20 -4.23 4.36
C ASN A 10 7.22 -4.99 5.25
N GLY A 11 6.70 -5.69 6.27
CA GLY A 11 7.49 -6.47 7.23
C GLY A 11 8.09 -5.68 8.39
N GLN A 12 7.88 -4.37 8.47
CA GLN A 12 8.39 -3.52 9.55
C GLN A 12 7.26 -3.00 10.43
N VAL A 13 7.42 -3.03 11.75
CA VAL A 13 6.45 -2.41 12.66
C VAL A 13 6.64 -0.90 12.60
N VAL A 14 5.55 -0.19 12.33
CA VAL A 14 5.52 1.27 12.27
C VAL A 14 4.53 1.80 13.30
N THR A 15 4.89 2.91 13.94
CA THR A 15 4.01 3.66 14.84
C THR A 15 3.94 5.10 14.38
N PHE A 16 2.73 5.65 14.28
CA PHE A 16 2.53 7.06 13.89
C PHE A 16 1.29 7.64 14.58
N LYS A 17 1.08 8.95 14.45
CA LYS A 17 -0.08 9.64 15.00
C LYS A 17 -0.87 10.35 13.89
N SER A 18 -2.20 10.27 13.96
CA SER A 18 -3.11 10.94 13.03
C SER A 18 -4.42 11.35 13.68
N GLY A 19 -5.20 12.20 13.01
CA GLY A 19 -6.60 12.41 13.36
C GLY A 19 -7.49 11.29 12.80
N SER A 20 -8.69 11.12 13.36
CA SER A 20 -9.65 10.07 12.96
C SER A 20 -10.22 10.22 11.55
N ASN A 21 -10.01 11.37 10.88
CA ASN A 21 -10.67 11.70 9.62
C ASN A 21 -9.77 11.46 8.40
N ILE A 22 -8.68 10.70 8.54
CA ILE A 22 -7.80 10.37 7.42
C ILE A 22 -8.04 8.95 6.93
N THR A 23 -7.81 8.75 5.63
CA THR A 23 -7.96 7.45 4.99
C THR A 23 -6.64 6.68 4.97
N VAL A 24 -6.71 5.35 4.82
CA VAL A 24 -5.53 4.51 4.66
C VAL A 24 -4.65 4.97 3.51
N LEU A 25 -5.24 5.40 2.39
CA LEU A 25 -4.48 5.96 1.27
C LEU A 25 -3.66 7.19 1.68
N GLN A 26 -4.26 8.12 2.44
CA GLN A 26 -3.57 9.30 2.94
C GLN A 26 -2.47 8.92 3.94
N THR A 27 -2.73 7.95 4.81
CA THR A 27 -1.73 7.41 5.73
C THR A 27 -0.51 6.86 4.99
N ILE A 28 -0.72 5.92 4.06
CA ILE A 28 0.34 5.26 3.30
C ILE A 28 1.18 6.30 2.54
N ARG A 29 0.53 7.23 1.83
CA ARG A 29 1.22 8.21 0.98
C ARG A 29 1.88 9.34 1.75
N SER A 30 1.17 9.94 2.70
CA SER A 30 1.58 11.21 3.34
C SER A 30 2.26 11.00 4.69
N HIS A 31 1.79 10.03 5.49
CA HIS A 31 2.40 9.76 6.80
C HIS A 31 3.57 8.80 6.69
N LEU A 32 3.48 7.79 5.83
CA LEU A 32 4.53 6.77 5.66
C LEU A 32 5.46 7.05 4.46
N GLY A 33 5.10 7.97 3.57
CA GLY A 33 5.90 8.31 2.39
C GLY A 33 5.94 7.22 1.31
N LEU A 34 5.07 6.21 1.40
CA LEU A 34 4.96 5.11 0.44
C LEU A 34 4.02 5.55 -0.69
N THR A 35 4.59 5.96 -1.82
CA THR A 35 3.86 6.68 -2.87
C THR A 35 3.49 5.83 -4.07
N ALA A 36 3.82 4.53 -4.09
CA ALA A 36 3.42 3.62 -5.15
C ALA A 36 1.89 3.52 -5.22
N THR A 37 1.21 3.28 -4.09
CA THR A 37 -0.26 3.27 -4.01
C THR A 37 -0.85 4.62 -4.41
N ARG A 38 -1.80 4.67 -5.37
CA ARG A 38 -2.25 5.92 -6.03
C ARG A 38 -3.68 6.33 -5.69
N TYR A 39 -3.94 7.63 -5.80
CA TYR A 39 -5.29 8.19 -5.79
C TYR A 39 -5.85 8.21 -7.21
N GLY A 40 -6.79 7.32 -7.55
CA GLY A 40 -7.42 7.31 -8.87
C GLY A 40 -8.80 7.96 -8.87
N CYS A 41 -9.81 7.25 -8.36
CA CYS A 41 -11.22 7.66 -8.44
C CYS A 41 -11.85 8.10 -7.11
N ASN A 42 -11.24 7.76 -5.97
CA ASN A 42 -11.83 7.94 -4.63
C ASN A 42 -13.20 7.28 -4.41
N GLN A 43 -13.53 6.28 -5.22
CA GLN A 43 -14.83 5.60 -5.25
C GLN A 43 -14.68 4.07 -5.24
N GLU A 44 -13.48 3.55 -4.96
CA GLU A 44 -13.18 2.11 -4.91
C GLU A 44 -13.39 1.35 -6.24
N GLN A 45 -13.41 2.06 -7.37
CA GLN A 45 -13.70 1.46 -8.69
C GLN A 45 -12.46 1.17 -9.55
N CYS A 46 -11.41 1.97 -9.42
CA CYS A 46 -10.28 1.95 -10.36
C CYS A 46 -9.12 1.01 -9.98
N GLY A 47 -9.13 0.41 -8.78
CA GLY A 47 -8.05 -0.47 -8.30
C GLY A 47 -6.74 0.22 -7.89
N ALA A 48 -6.40 1.40 -8.42
CA ALA A 48 -5.11 2.07 -8.22
C ALA A 48 -4.69 2.36 -6.76
N CYS A 49 -5.63 2.35 -5.82
CA CYS A 49 -5.36 2.55 -4.39
C CYS A 49 -5.23 1.23 -3.61
N HIS A 50 -5.25 0.08 -4.27
CA HIS A 50 -5.24 -1.19 -3.57
C HIS A 50 -3.89 -1.47 -2.92
N VAL A 51 -3.95 -2.12 -1.76
CA VAL A 51 -2.81 -2.74 -1.07
C VAL A 51 -3.28 -4.08 -0.53
N LEU A 52 -2.35 -4.94 -0.11
CA LEU A 52 -2.72 -6.14 0.64
C LEU A 52 -2.84 -5.78 2.12
N ILE A 53 -4.01 -6.04 2.71
CA ILE A 53 -4.26 -5.94 4.15
C ILE A 53 -4.59 -7.34 4.64
N ASP A 54 -3.73 -7.89 5.50
CA ASP A 54 -3.78 -9.27 5.98
C ASP A 54 -3.90 -10.28 4.82
N GLY A 55 -3.07 -10.07 3.79
CA GLY A 55 -3.00 -10.91 2.59
C GLY A 55 -4.14 -10.72 1.58
N LYS A 56 -5.11 -9.81 1.83
CA LYS A 56 -6.23 -9.55 0.91
C LYS A 56 -6.08 -8.20 0.24
N SER A 57 -6.28 -8.15 -1.09
CA SER A 57 -6.35 -6.88 -1.83
C SER A 57 -7.58 -6.09 -1.38
N LYS A 58 -7.37 -4.86 -0.89
CA LYS A 58 -8.44 -3.97 -0.43
C LYS A 58 -8.22 -2.54 -0.95
N PRO A 59 -9.29 -1.82 -1.32
CA PRO A 59 -9.20 -0.40 -1.61
C PRO A 59 -8.87 0.39 -0.34
N THR A 60 -8.10 1.46 -0.49
CA THR A 60 -7.64 2.28 0.64
C THR A 60 -8.16 3.71 0.62
N CYS A 61 -8.77 4.16 -0.49
CA CYS A 61 -9.15 5.55 -0.68
C CYS A 61 -10.31 6.01 0.22
N GLN A 62 -11.17 5.10 0.69
CA GLN A 62 -12.27 5.38 1.61
C GLN A 62 -12.15 4.63 2.95
N LEU A 63 -11.15 3.75 3.10
CA LEU A 63 -10.94 2.98 4.32
C LEU A 63 -10.39 3.91 5.42
N PRO A 64 -11.03 4.00 6.61
CA PRO A 64 -10.51 4.79 7.73
C PRO A 64 -9.21 4.22 8.28
N VAL A 65 -8.31 5.08 8.76
CA VAL A 65 -7.00 4.66 9.30
C VAL A 65 -7.12 3.72 10.52
N ASP A 66 -8.15 3.92 11.35
CA ASP A 66 -8.42 3.11 12.54
C ASP A 66 -8.63 1.62 12.21
N ALA A 67 -8.97 1.30 10.94
CA ALA A 67 -9.12 -0.08 10.48
C ALA A 67 -7.78 -0.82 10.29
N LEU A 68 -6.63 -0.15 10.43
CA LEU A 68 -5.30 -0.74 10.25
C LEU A 68 -4.62 -1.17 11.54
N ASP A 69 -5.15 -0.82 12.71
CA ASP A 69 -4.47 -1.10 13.96
C ASP A 69 -4.29 -2.62 14.15
N GLY A 70 -3.03 -3.03 14.29
CA GLY A 70 -2.64 -4.44 14.38
C GLY A 70 -2.59 -5.22 13.07
N CYS A 71 -2.99 -4.63 11.93
CA CYS A 71 -2.96 -5.31 10.63
C CYS A 71 -1.53 -5.41 10.05
N SER A 72 -1.37 -6.35 9.12
CA SER A 72 -0.23 -6.40 8.19
C SER A 72 -0.61 -5.79 6.84
N VAL A 73 0.11 -4.75 6.45
CA VAL A 73 -0.07 -4.02 5.19
C VAL A 73 1.13 -4.27 4.28
N VAL A 74 0.87 -4.66 3.04
CA VAL A 74 1.90 -4.82 2.01
C VAL A 74 1.57 -3.92 0.83
N THR A 75 2.50 -3.02 0.52
CA THR A 75 2.49 -2.13 -0.65
C THR A 75 3.52 -2.63 -1.68
N LEU A 76 3.52 -2.05 -2.89
CA LEU A 76 4.50 -2.40 -3.92
C LEU A 76 5.95 -2.19 -3.48
N GLU A 77 6.21 -1.19 -2.64
CA GLU A 77 7.54 -0.89 -2.09
C GLU A 77 8.13 -2.05 -1.29
N SER A 78 7.33 -3.03 -0.86
CA SER A 78 7.85 -4.27 -0.27
C SER A 78 8.84 -5.01 -1.17
N ALA A 79 8.74 -4.86 -2.50
CA ALA A 79 9.70 -5.41 -3.46
C ALA A 79 11.13 -4.87 -3.28
N GLN A 80 11.29 -3.73 -2.59
CA GLN A 80 12.60 -3.15 -2.29
C GLN A 80 13.24 -3.75 -1.03
N ASN A 81 12.49 -4.49 -0.22
CA ASN A 81 13.01 -5.09 1.01
C ASN A 81 13.63 -6.47 0.73
N PRO A 82 14.97 -6.62 0.69
CA PRO A 82 15.61 -7.86 0.26
C PRO A 82 15.41 -9.04 1.23
N VAL A 83 14.99 -8.77 2.48
CA VAL A 83 14.82 -9.83 3.48
C VAL A 83 13.41 -10.44 3.47
N LEU A 84 12.46 -9.87 2.72
CA LEU A 84 11.12 -10.45 2.61
C LEU A 84 11.14 -11.68 1.69
N PRO A 85 10.53 -12.82 2.10
CA PRO A 85 10.44 -14.00 1.25
C PRO A 85 9.72 -13.77 -0.09
N SER A 86 8.83 -12.76 -0.17
CA SER A 86 8.11 -12.40 -1.39
C SER A 86 8.97 -11.64 -2.41
N THR A 87 10.12 -11.08 -2.01
CA THR A 87 10.90 -10.18 -2.86
C THR A 87 11.41 -10.82 -4.16
N PRO A 88 11.94 -12.06 -4.17
CA PRO A 88 12.30 -12.72 -5.43
C PRO A 88 11.12 -12.82 -6.40
N PHE A 89 9.94 -13.23 -5.91
CA PHE A 89 8.73 -13.33 -6.72
C PHE A 89 8.29 -11.97 -7.26
N LEU A 90 8.28 -10.91 -6.43
CA LEU A 90 7.87 -9.58 -6.86
C LEU A 90 8.80 -9.00 -7.94
N LYS A 91 10.11 -9.29 -7.86
CA LYS A 91 11.08 -8.88 -8.89
C LYS A 91 10.81 -9.57 -10.22
N GLU A 92 10.57 -10.89 -10.21
CA GLU A 92 10.23 -11.63 -11.43
C GLU A 92 8.90 -11.14 -12.03
N LEU A 93 7.90 -10.86 -11.19
CA LEU A 93 6.63 -10.30 -11.64
C LEU A 93 6.81 -8.92 -12.30
N GLN A 94 7.64 -8.06 -11.71
CA GLN A 94 7.97 -6.75 -12.29
C GLN A 94 8.70 -6.89 -13.63
N SER A 95 9.66 -7.81 -13.76
CA SER A 95 10.33 -8.11 -15.03
C SER A 95 9.33 -8.54 -16.09
N ALA A 96 8.41 -9.47 -15.76
CA ALA A 96 7.38 -9.91 -16.69
C ALA A 96 6.45 -8.77 -17.16
N PHE A 97 6.08 -7.85 -16.26
CA PHE A 97 5.30 -6.65 -16.64
C PHE A 97 6.05 -5.75 -17.62
N ILE A 98 7.37 -5.65 -17.49
CA ILE A 98 8.23 -4.86 -18.39
C ILE A 98 8.37 -5.56 -19.74
N ASP A 99 8.71 -6.85 -19.73
CA ASP A 99 8.96 -7.66 -20.93
C ASP A 99 7.70 -7.74 -21.82
N GLU A 100 6.53 -7.88 -21.20
CA GLU A 100 5.24 -7.94 -21.89
C GLU A 100 4.64 -6.56 -22.19
N GLN A 101 5.36 -5.47 -21.87
CA GLN A 101 4.88 -4.09 -22.04
C GLN A 101 3.48 -3.86 -21.43
N ALA A 102 3.20 -4.53 -20.30
CA ALA A 102 1.89 -4.51 -19.64
C ALA A 102 1.61 -3.18 -18.90
N ALA A 103 2.58 -2.26 -18.88
CA ALA A 103 2.44 -0.92 -18.34
C ALA A 103 2.80 0.13 -19.40
N GLN A 104 1.87 1.08 -19.63
CA GLN A 104 2.11 2.23 -20.52
C GLN A 104 2.44 3.48 -19.72
N CYS A 105 1.41 4.18 -19.20
CA CYS A 105 1.61 5.35 -18.35
C CYS A 105 2.09 5.00 -16.93
N GLY A 106 2.06 3.70 -16.57
CA GLY A 106 2.49 3.19 -15.27
C GLY A 106 1.51 3.39 -14.12
N TYR A 107 0.47 4.21 -14.27
CA TYR A 107 -0.36 4.67 -13.14
C TYR A 107 -1.12 3.56 -12.40
N CYS A 108 -1.62 2.55 -13.12
CA CYS A 108 -2.40 1.44 -12.56
C CYS A 108 -1.56 0.19 -12.24
N THR A 109 -0.24 0.25 -12.45
CA THR A 109 0.68 -0.89 -12.25
C THR A 109 1.07 -1.08 -10.78
N SER A 110 0.71 -0.10 -9.94
CA SER A 110 1.14 -0.01 -8.54
C SER A 110 0.40 -0.92 -7.60
#